data_AF-A0A7R9HN42-F1
#
_entry.id   AF-A0A7R9HN42-F1
#
_cell.length_a   1.000
_cell.length_b   1.000
_cell.length_c   1.000
_cell.angle_alpha   90.00
_cell.angle_beta   90.00
_cell.angle_gamma   90.00
#
_symmetry.space_group_name_H-M   'P 1'
#
loop_
_entity.id
_entity.type
_entity.pdbx_description
1 polymer ?
#
loop_
_entity_poly.entity_id
_entity_poly.type
_entity_poly.pdbx_seq_one_letter_code
_entity_poly.pdbx_strand_id
1 'polypeptide(L)'
;MHPLAWVPHIFNYETGNGISHEESGFLKDTGDPENQSQVVQGSSSYTSPEGIQIKLVYVADEFGFQPTGDHLPVKPPTPVLIQKALDYLATLPSTPEPPVVSPSRRYY
;
A
#
# COMPACT_ATOMS: atom_id res chain seq x y z
N MET A 1 -1.43 -20.25 -29.93
CA MET A 1 -1.79 -18.86 -29.60
C MET A 1 -1.36 -18.63 -28.16
N HIS A 2 -0.27 -17.88 -27.93
CA HIS A 2 0.16 -17.52 -26.58
C HIS A 2 -0.51 -16.17 -26.25
N PRO A 3 -1.23 -16.03 -25.13
CA PRO A 3 -1.73 -14.73 -24.72
C PRO A 3 -0.54 -13.80 -24.48
N LEU A 4 -0.64 -12.54 -24.91
CA LEU A 4 0.38 -11.54 -24.66
C LEU A 4 0.50 -11.39 -23.13
N ALA A 5 1.56 -11.98 -22.55
CA ALA A 5 1.95 -11.68 -21.19
C ALA A 5 2.28 -10.19 -21.16
N TRP A 6 1.52 -9.42 -20.38
CA TRP A 6 1.77 -8.01 -20.18
C TRP A 6 3.21 -7.82 -19.69
N VAL A 7 3.99 -7.02 -20.41
CA VAL A 7 5.37 -6.72 -20.03
C VAL A 7 5.32 -5.57 -19.02
N PRO A 8 5.95 -5.70 -17.84
CA PRO A 8 6.06 -4.59 -16.91
C PRO A 8 6.77 -3.41 -17.57
N HIS A 9 6.32 -2.18 -17.32
CA HIS A 9 7.00 -0.98 -17.84
C HIS A 9 7.97 -0.42 -16.81
N ILE A 10 9.05 0.18 -17.30
CA ILE A 10 10.03 0.92 -16.50
C ILE A 10 10.26 2.26 -17.19
N PHE A 11 10.24 3.33 -16.42
CA PHE A 11 10.48 4.67 -16.89
C PHE A 11 11.37 5.42 -15.90
N ASN A 12 12.40 6.11 -16.38
CA ASN A 12 13.22 6.96 -15.54
C ASN A 12 13.76 8.15 -16.34
N TYR A 13 13.99 9.26 -15.66
CA TYR A 13 14.67 10.42 -16.22
C TYR A 13 15.38 11.24 -15.13
N GLU A 14 16.35 12.01 -15.58
CA GLU A 14 17.01 13.04 -14.79
C GLU A 14 17.09 14.32 -15.61
N THR A 15 16.93 15.46 -14.94
CA THR A 15 16.98 16.78 -15.54
C THR A 15 18.29 17.48 -15.15
N GLY A 16 18.76 18.42 -15.97
CA GLY A 16 20.00 19.14 -15.69
C GLY A 16 19.98 19.99 -14.40
N ASN A 17 18.80 20.25 -13.84
CA ASN A 17 18.61 20.94 -12.57
C ASN A 17 18.39 19.98 -11.38
N GLY A 18 18.75 18.69 -11.52
CA GLY A 18 18.78 17.74 -10.40
C GLY A 18 17.42 17.19 -9.98
N ILE A 19 16.38 17.32 -10.80
CA ILE A 19 15.13 16.57 -10.62
C ILE A 19 15.34 15.17 -11.20
N SER A 20 15.03 14.14 -10.43
CA SER A 20 15.03 12.75 -10.86
C SER A 20 13.67 12.10 -10.64
N HIS A 21 13.38 11.11 -11.48
CA HIS A 21 12.17 10.30 -11.39
C HIS A 21 12.43 8.88 -11.89
N GLU A 22 11.89 7.91 -11.18
CA GLU A 22 11.95 6.49 -11.50
C GLU A 22 10.60 5.86 -11.22
N GLU A 23 10.10 5.05 -12.14
CA GLU A 23 8.81 4.39 -12.07
C GLU A 23 8.90 2.98 -12.67
N SER A 24 8.16 2.06 -12.07
CA SER A 24 7.83 0.76 -12.65
C SER A 24 6.34 0.50 -12.53
N GLY A 25 5.74 -0.14 -13.54
CA GLY A 25 4.35 -0.56 -13.48
C GLY A 25 4.14 -1.97 -13.99
N PHE A 26 3.11 -2.61 -13.44
CA PHE A 26 2.73 -3.98 -13.76
C PHE A 26 1.23 -4.19 -13.50
N LEU A 27 0.61 -5.16 -14.17
CA LEU A 27 -0.74 -5.59 -13.82
C LEU A 27 -0.68 -6.56 -12.64
N LYS A 28 -1.46 -6.26 -11.61
CA LYS A 28 -1.73 -7.17 -10.50
C LYS A 28 -2.78 -8.18 -10.94
N ASP A 29 -2.37 -9.44 -11.06
CA ASP A 29 -3.27 -10.55 -11.33
C ASP A 29 -4.04 -10.91 -10.05
N THR A 30 -5.36 -10.76 -10.10
CA THR A 30 -6.29 -11.09 -9.01
C THR A 30 -6.94 -12.46 -9.18
N GLY A 31 -6.58 -13.21 -10.23
CA GLY A 31 -7.19 -14.48 -10.61
C GLY A 31 -8.54 -14.33 -11.32
N ASP A 32 -9.02 -13.09 -11.50
CA ASP A 32 -10.21 -12.74 -12.24
C ASP A 32 -9.83 -11.76 -13.37
N PRO A 33 -9.98 -12.16 -14.65
CA PRO A 33 -9.58 -11.33 -15.79
C PRO A 33 -10.39 -10.02 -15.91
N GLU A 34 -11.56 -9.90 -15.28
CA GLU A 34 -12.34 -8.65 -15.26
C GLU A 34 -11.94 -7.69 -14.12
N ASN A 35 -11.19 -8.18 -13.13
CA ASN A 35 -10.78 -7.41 -11.93
C ASN A 35 -9.26 -7.23 -11.83
N GLN A 36 -8.57 -7.16 -12.97
CA GLN A 36 -7.14 -6.83 -12.99
C GLN A 36 -6.94 -5.34 -12.69
N SER A 37 -5.96 -5.02 -11.85
CA SER A 37 -5.62 -3.64 -11.49
C SER A 37 -4.19 -3.31 -11.89
N GLN A 38 -3.98 -2.13 -12.46
CA GLN A 38 -2.66 -1.61 -12.76
C GLN A 38 -2.01 -1.09 -11.47
N VAL A 39 -0.82 -1.59 -11.17
CA VAL A 39 0.03 -1.08 -10.10
C VAL A 39 1.15 -0.27 -10.73
N VAL A 40 1.41 0.90 -10.15
CA VAL A 40 2.53 1.76 -10.51
C VAL A 40 3.24 2.18 -9.23
N GLN A 41 4.55 1.97 -9.17
CA GLN A 41 5.36 2.35 -8.02
C GLN A 41 6.59 3.10 -8.50
N GLY A 42 7.01 4.10 -7.74
CA GLY A 42 8.11 4.94 -8.15
C GLY A 42 8.58 5.90 -7.08
N SER A 43 9.55 6.73 -7.48
CA SER A 43 10.02 7.84 -6.69
C SER A 43 10.32 9.06 -7.54
N SER A 44 10.20 10.23 -6.93
CA SER A 44 10.66 11.49 -7.52
C SER A 44 11.44 12.27 -6.49
N SER A 45 12.50 12.94 -6.92
CA SER A 45 13.31 13.77 -6.05
C SER A 45 13.69 15.09 -6.73
N TYR A 46 13.79 16.15 -5.93
CA TYR A 46 14.24 17.47 -6.36
C TYR A 46 14.90 18.21 -5.19
N THR A 47 15.72 19.21 -5.48
CA THR A 47 16.27 20.11 -4.46
C THR A 47 15.34 21.30 -4.26
N SER A 48 14.94 21.59 -3.02
CA SER A 48 14.10 22.75 -2.69
C SER A 48 14.87 24.06 -2.85
N PRO A 49 14.20 25.23 -2.93
CA PRO A 49 14.87 26.53 -2.96
C PRO A 49 15.83 26.78 -1.78
N GLU A 50 15.62 26.09 -0.66
CA GLU A 50 16.44 26.14 0.55
C GLU A 50 17.65 25.19 0.50
N GLY A 51 17.84 24.45 -0.60
CA GLY A 51 18.93 23.49 -0.77
C GLY A 51 18.69 22.12 -0.14
N ILE A 52 17.45 21.82 0.27
CA ILE A 52 17.09 20.55 0.92
C ILE A 52 16.65 19.55 -0.16
N GLN A 53 17.22 18.34 -0.16
CA GLN A 53 16.76 17.27 -1.03
C GLN A 53 15.38 16.79 -0.57
N ILE A 54 14.37 16.99 -1.42
CA ILE A 54 13.03 16.44 -1.25
C ILE A 54 12.94 15.13 -2.03
N LYS A 55 12.39 14.10 -1.38
CA LYS A 55 12.09 12.80 -1.98
C LYS A 55 10.64 12.43 -1.70
N LEU A 56 9.98 11.93 -2.73
CA LEU A 56 8.65 11.33 -2.71
C LEU A 56 8.77 9.89 -3.21
N VAL A 57 8.22 8.95 -2.46
CA VAL A 57 8.05 7.55 -2.89
C VAL A 57 6.56 7.27 -2.93
N TYR A 58 6.08 6.48 -3.89
CA TYR A 58 4.66 6.20 -4.00
C TYR A 58 4.37 4.80 -4.52
N VAL A 59 3.18 4.33 -4.18
CA VAL A 59 2.47 3.22 -4.82
C VAL A 59 1.11 3.75 -5.26
N ALA A 60 0.72 3.46 -6.50
CA ALA A 60 -0.59 3.72 -7.06
C ALA A 60 -1.19 2.37 -7.48
N ASP A 61 -2.32 2.02 -6.87
CA ASP A 61 -3.04 0.77 -7.11
C ASP A 61 -4.56 1.00 -6.99
N GLU A 62 -5.32 -0.07 -6.79
CA GLU A 62 -6.77 -0.05 -6.57
C GLU A 62 -7.23 0.79 -5.35
N PHE A 63 -6.33 1.05 -4.39
CA PHE A 63 -6.58 1.89 -3.23
C PHE A 63 -6.18 3.35 -3.45
N GLY A 64 -5.78 3.71 -4.68
CA GLY A 64 -5.38 5.04 -5.09
C GLY A 64 -3.90 5.33 -4.87
N PHE A 65 -3.55 6.62 -4.90
CA PHE A 65 -2.17 7.08 -4.78
C PHE A 65 -1.75 7.19 -3.31
N GLN A 66 -0.70 6.47 -2.93
CA GLN A 66 -0.21 6.33 -1.56
C GLN A 66 1.22 6.88 -1.45
N PRO A 67 1.38 8.22 -1.30
CA PRO A 67 2.68 8.85 -1.22
C PRO A 67 3.30 8.76 0.18
N THR A 68 4.62 8.66 0.22
CA THR A 68 5.46 8.75 1.42
C THR A 68 6.60 9.73 1.17
N GLY A 69 6.82 10.64 2.11
CA GLY A 69 7.92 11.60 2.07
C GLY A 69 7.89 12.54 3.28
N ASP A 70 9.05 12.96 3.77
CA ASP A 70 9.19 13.75 5.00
C ASP A 70 8.51 15.13 4.94
N HIS A 71 8.28 15.62 3.73
CA HIS A 71 7.65 16.91 3.46
C HIS A 71 6.11 16.83 3.40
N LEU A 72 5.53 15.63 3.50
CA LEU A 72 4.08 15.45 3.45
C LEU A 72 3.43 15.76 4.80
N PRO A 73 2.15 16.19 4.82
CA PRO A 73 1.41 16.36 6.05
C PRO A 73 1.34 15.05 6.84
N VAL A 74 1.74 15.08 8.10
CA VAL A 74 1.59 13.95 9.02
C VAL A 74 0.19 14.04 9.67
N LYS A 75 -0.49 12.90 9.79
CA LYS A 75 -1.75 12.83 10.55
C LYS A 75 -1.50 13.30 11.99
N PRO A 76 -2.45 14.02 12.61
CA PRO A 76 -2.31 14.38 14.02
C PRO A 76 -2.14 13.12 14.88
N PRO A 77 -1.44 13.22 16.03
CA PRO A 77 -1.26 12.08 16.91
C PRO A 77 -2.61 11.52 17.37
N THR A 78 -2.69 10.21 17.52
CA THR A 78 -3.88 9.54 18.06
C THR A 78 -4.22 10.14 19.44
N PRO A 79 -5.49 10.50 19.71
CA PRO A 79 -5.88 11.01 21.02
C PRO A 79 -5.53 10.03 22.14
N VAL A 80 -4.96 10.53 23.23
CA VAL A 80 -4.45 9.70 24.36
C VAL A 80 -5.50 8.72 24.90
N LEU A 81 -6.77 9.12 24.97
CA LEU A 81 -7.85 8.25 25.45
C LEU A 81 -8.12 7.07 24.51
N ILE A 82 -8.01 7.28 23.19
CA ILE A 82 -8.14 6.21 22.21
C ILE A 82 -6.98 5.24 22.33
N GLN A 83 -5.75 5.74 22.47
CA GLN A 83 -4.58 4.88 22.69
C GLN A 83 -4.74 4.04 23.97
N LYS A 84 -5.13 4.65 25.09
CA LYS A 84 -5.40 3.93 26.35
C LYS A 84 -6.49 2.87 26.19
N ALA A 85 -7.55 3.16 25.43
CA ALA A 85 -8.61 2.21 25.17
C ALA A 85 -8.10 1.01 24.36
N LEU A 86 -7.29 1.25 23.32
CA LEU A 86 -6.64 0.20 22.53
C LEU A 86 -5.69 -0.65 23.38
N ASP A 87 -4.88 -0.01 24.22
CA ASP A 87 -3.97 -0.71 25.13
C ASP A 87 -4.74 -1.60 26.11
N TYR A 88 -5.84 -1.10 26.68
CA TYR A 88 -6.72 -1.88 27.55
C TYR A 88 -7.33 -3.07 26.82
N LEU A 89 -7.88 -2.87 25.61
CA LEU A 89 -8.42 -3.95 24.79
C LEU A 89 -7.38 -5.04 24.48
N ALA A 90 -6.12 -4.65 24.28
CA ALA A 90 -5.02 -5.58 24.05
C ALA A 90 -4.66 -6.43 25.28
N THR A 91 -5.04 -5.99 26.50
CA THR A 91 -4.86 -6.78 27.73
C THR A 91 -5.99 -7.77 28.01
N LEU A 92 -7.10 -7.68 27.28
CA LEU A 92 -8.22 -8.59 27.48
C LEU A 92 -7.85 -9.99 27.00
N PRO A 93 -8.29 -11.05 27.71
CA PRO A 93 -8.12 -12.41 27.23
C PRO A 93 -8.85 -12.58 25.90
N SER A 94 -8.29 -13.36 24.98
CA SER A 94 -9.02 -13.81 23.81
C SER A 94 -10.29 -14.53 24.26
N THR A 95 -11.44 -14.11 23.74
CA THR A 95 -12.68 -14.84 23.97
C THR A 95 -12.46 -16.28 23.46
N PRO A 96 -12.69 -17.31 24.29
CA PRO A 96 -12.61 -18.68 23.80
C PRO A 96 -13.58 -18.81 22.62
N GLU A 97 -13.08 -19.32 21.49
CA GLU A 97 -13.91 -19.59 20.32
C GLU A 97 -15.08 -20.47 20.79
N PRO A 98 -16.34 -20.08 20.54
CA PRO A 98 -17.47 -20.92 20.90
C PRO A 98 -17.25 -22.30 20.27
N PRO A 99 -17.56 -23.40 20.97
CA PRO A 99 -17.31 -24.73 20.44
C PRO A 99 -17.97 -24.82 19.06
N VAL A 100 -17.17 -25.13 18.03
CA VAL A 100 -17.69 -25.45 16.71
C VAL A 100 -18.63 -26.63 16.89
N VAL A 101 -19.93 -26.37 16.87
CA VAL A 101 -20.95 -27.41 16.86
C VAL A 101 -20.87 -28.05 15.48
N SER A 102 -20.01 -29.05 15.33
CA SER A 102 -19.98 -29.91 14.14
C SER A 102 -21.38 -30.51 13.98
N PRO A 103 -22.12 -30.20 12.89
CA PRO A 103 -23.42 -30.82 12.68
C PRO A 103 -23.19 -32.33 12.54
N SER A 104 -23.71 -33.09 13.50
CA SER A 104 -23.67 -34.55 13.45
C SER A 104 -24.39 -35.00 12.19
N ARG A 105 -23.64 -35.49 11.19
CA ARG A 105 -24.21 -36.24 10.06
C ARG A 105 -24.87 -37.49 10.65
N ARG A 106 -26.19 -37.46 10.77
CA ARG A 106 -26.96 -38.69 10.93
C ARG A 106 -26.92 -39.44 9.61
N TYR A 107 -26.26 -40.59 9.60
CA TYR A 107 -26.47 -41.60 8.57
C TYR A 107 -27.84 -42.24 8.82
N TYR A 108 -28.74 -42.12 7.85
CA TYR A 108 -29.85 -43.04 7.64
C TYR A 108 -29.67 -43.64 6.25
#